data_AF-A0A352JMM6-F1
#
_entry.id   AF-A0A352JMM6-F1
#
_cell.length_a   1.000
_cell.length_b   1.000
_cell.length_c   1.000
_cell.angle_alpha   90.00
_cell.angle_beta   90.00
_cell.angle_gamma   90.00
#
_symmetry.space_group_name_H-M   'P 1'
#
loop_
_entity.id
_entity.type
_entity.pdbx_description
1 polymer ?
#
loop_
_entity_poly.entity_id
_entity_poly.type
_entity_poly.pdbx_seq_one_letter_code
_entity_poly.pdbx_strand_id
1 'polypeptide(L)'
;MKLIRQEDILHKMQLQKLLMAVVDSPVLSQSLYFKGGTCATMLGFLDRFSVDLDFDLVAESDPAILRVELEKTFKSLDLVIENDNKKSLFFVLKYQAPQNKRSTIKLSIFEEIIKANDYKKVKITEIDRLVNCQTIETMFANKLVAVTDRFEKHQKIAGRDIYDIHYFFNQGYKFKNEIIEERTGLKSKEYINKLIKFIDDKVTDKIITEDLNSLLPLEKFNKIRKVLKQEVLMFLGLL
;
A
#
# COMPACT_ATOMS: atom_id res chain seq x y z
N MET A 1 7.43 21.06 0.03
CA MET A 1 7.23 20.17 -1.14
C MET A 1 8.18 18.99 -0.99
N LYS A 2 7.68 17.75 -0.83
CA LYS A 2 8.57 16.57 -0.72
C LYS A 2 9.30 16.40 -2.05
N LEU A 3 10.63 16.47 -2.04
CA LEU A 3 11.44 16.33 -3.26
C LEU A 3 11.32 14.89 -3.78
N ILE A 4 10.69 14.74 -4.95
CA ILE A 4 10.67 13.51 -5.72
C ILE A 4 11.96 13.47 -6.54
N ARG A 5 12.62 12.31 -6.62
CA ARG A 5 13.81 12.16 -7.48
C ARG A 5 13.39 12.30 -8.94
N GLN A 6 14.22 12.92 -9.76
CA GLN A 6 13.90 13.15 -11.18
C GLN A 6 13.52 11.86 -11.93
N GLU A 7 14.19 10.76 -11.59
CA GLU A 7 13.94 9.42 -12.15
C GLU A 7 12.57 8.83 -11.81
N ASP A 8 11.91 9.30 -10.75
CA ASP A 8 10.61 8.82 -10.31
C ASP A 8 9.44 9.60 -10.94
N ILE A 9 9.70 10.75 -11.59
CA ILE A 9 8.67 11.65 -12.12
C ILE A 9 7.78 10.94 -13.14
N LEU A 10 8.40 10.24 -14.11
CA LEU A 10 7.66 9.49 -15.14
C LEU A 10 6.74 8.44 -14.50
N HIS A 11 7.26 7.68 -13.54
CA HIS A 11 6.47 6.67 -12.85
C HIS A 11 5.30 7.28 -12.07
N LYS A 12 5.55 8.36 -11.31
CA LYS A 12 4.50 9.07 -10.57
C LYS A 12 3.40 9.57 -11.50
N MET A 13 3.77 10.13 -12.66
CA MET A 13 2.79 10.59 -13.65
C MET A 13 1.93 9.43 -14.18
N GLN A 14 2.53 8.29 -14.51
CA GLN A 14 1.79 7.12 -14.99
C GLN A 14 0.87 6.53 -13.90
N LEU A 15 1.36 6.48 -12.65
CA LEU A 15 0.59 6.05 -11.49
C LEU A 15 -0.65 6.94 -11.27
N GLN A 16 -0.49 8.26 -11.38
CA GLN A 16 -1.58 9.22 -11.25
C GLN A 16 -2.58 9.14 -12.42
N LYS A 17 -2.10 8.98 -13.67
CA LYS A 17 -2.98 8.77 -14.83
C LYS A 17 -3.86 7.54 -14.66
N LEU A 18 -3.26 6.43 -14.24
CA LEU A 18 -3.99 5.20 -13.97
C LEU A 18 -5.02 5.39 -12.85
N LEU A 19 -4.62 5.99 -11.72
CA LEU A 19 -5.54 6.25 -10.61
C LEU A 19 -6.70 7.17 -11.04
N MET A 20 -6.44 8.24 -11.80
CA MET A 20 -7.49 9.11 -12.32
C MET A 20 -8.46 8.35 -13.22
N ALA A 21 -7.97 7.51 -14.13
CA ALA A 21 -8.85 6.74 -15.00
C ALA A 21 -9.72 5.73 -14.24
N VAL A 22 -9.17 5.09 -13.20
CA VAL A 22 -9.95 4.21 -12.29
C VAL A 22 -11.02 5.01 -11.54
N VAL A 23 -10.67 6.18 -11.00
CA VAL A 23 -11.60 7.03 -10.22
C VAL A 23 -12.66 7.71 -11.10
N ASP A 24 -12.33 8.04 -12.34
CA ASP A 24 -13.25 8.70 -13.27
C ASP A 24 -14.23 7.71 -13.93
N SER A 25 -13.95 6.40 -13.84
CA SER A 25 -14.91 5.35 -14.25
C SER A 25 -16.04 5.22 -13.22
N PRO A 26 -17.32 5.40 -13.60
CA PRO A 26 -18.45 5.25 -12.68
C PRO A 26 -18.55 3.85 -12.08
N VAL A 27 -18.23 2.81 -12.87
CA VAL A 27 -18.27 1.42 -12.41
C VAL A 27 -17.16 1.18 -11.39
N LEU A 28 -15.91 1.51 -11.73
CA LEU A 28 -14.78 1.23 -10.85
C LEU A 28 -14.81 2.06 -9.56
N SER A 29 -15.19 3.34 -9.64
CA SER A 29 -15.24 4.24 -8.48
C SER A 29 -16.31 3.89 -7.44
N GLN A 30 -17.39 3.25 -7.87
CA GLN A 30 -18.44 2.74 -6.97
C GLN A 30 -18.09 1.37 -6.38
N SER A 31 -17.16 0.65 -7.01
CA SER A 31 -16.80 -0.72 -6.66
C SER A 31 -15.48 -0.88 -5.94
N LEU A 32 -14.68 0.19 -5.81
CA LEU A 32 -13.33 0.13 -5.26
C LEU A 32 -13.09 1.21 -4.21
N TYR A 33 -12.45 0.81 -3.11
CA TYR A 33 -11.94 1.72 -2.09
C TYR A 33 -10.42 1.82 -2.14
N PHE A 34 -9.88 3.02 -2.32
CA PHE A 34 -8.44 3.23 -2.46
C PHE A 34 -7.70 3.08 -1.12
N LYS A 35 -6.63 2.29 -1.10
CA LYS A 35 -5.89 1.95 0.12
C LYS A 35 -4.38 1.88 -0.09
N GLY A 36 -3.68 1.35 0.91
CA GLY A 36 -2.28 1.00 0.80
C GLY A 36 -1.32 2.19 0.92
N GLY A 37 -0.07 1.96 0.53
CA GLY A 37 1.01 2.94 0.69
C GLY A 37 0.80 4.20 -0.14
N THR A 38 0.30 4.05 -1.37
CA THR A 38 0.10 5.19 -2.28
C THR A 38 -1.02 6.10 -1.80
N CYS A 39 -2.14 5.54 -1.34
CA CYS A 39 -3.21 6.31 -0.74
C CYS A 39 -2.71 7.08 0.49
N ALA A 40 -1.98 6.41 1.39
CA ALA A 40 -1.38 7.07 2.56
C ALA A 40 -0.39 8.18 2.18
N THR A 41 0.47 7.99 1.17
CA THR A 41 1.42 9.02 0.71
C THR A 41 0.68 10.23 0.11
N MET A 42 -0.33 9.99 -0.74
CA MET A 42 -1.09 11.07 -1.40
C MET A 42 -1.96 11.86 -0.43
N LEU A 43 -2.40 11.25 0.68
CA LEU A 43 -3.11 11.93 1.77
C LEU A 43 -2.18 12.56 2.82
N GLY A 44 -0.86 12.43 2.65
CA GLY A 44 0.14 13.01 3.55
C GLY A 44 0.45 12.18 4.80
N PHE A 45 -0.13 10.99 4.95
CA PHE A 45 0.09 10.08 6.08
C PHE A 45 1.41 9.31 5.99
N LEU A 46 2.00 9.21 4.81
CA LEU A 46 3.36 8.68 4.59
C LEU A 46 4.22 9.65 3.81
N ASP A 47 5.54 9.52 3.95
CA ASP A 47 6.49 10.36 3.23
C ASP A 47 7.55 9.62 2.42
N ARG A 48 7.48 8.29 2.37
CA ARG A 48 8.21 7.53 1.36
C ARG A 48 7.49 7.56 0.03
N PHE A 49 8.26 7.35 -1.04
CA PHE A 49 7.70 7.10 -2.35
C PHE A 49 6.90 5.79 -2.37
N SER A 50 5.88 5.74 -3.23
CA SER A 50 5.03 4.57 -3.41
C SER A 50 4.77 4.36 -4.90
N VAL A 51 4.59 3.10 -5.27
CA VAL A 51 4.89 2.63 -6.64
C VAL A 51 3.76 1.79 -7.25
N ASP A 52 2.83 1.34 -6.41
CA ASP A 52 1.75 0.42 -6.73
C ASP A 52 0.40 1.07 -6.37
N LEU A 53 -0.70 0.59 -6.93
CA LEU A 53 -2.06 0.97 -6.54
C LEU A 53 -2.74 -0.23 -5.89
N ASP A 54 -3.32 -0.02 -4.72
CA ASP A 54 -4.02 -1.05 -3.96
C ASP A 54 -5.44 -0.56 -3.66
N PHE A 55 -6.43 -1.44 -3.84
CA PHE A 55 -7.84 -1.18 -3.53
C PHE A 55 -8.44 -2.31 -2.70
N ASP A 56 -9.45 -2.01 -1.90
CA ASP A 56 -10.42 -3.02 -1.44
C ASP A 56 -11.59 -3.09 -2.43
N LEU A 57 -12.13 -4.29 -2.60
CA LEU A 57 -13.39 -4.51 -3.30
C LEU A 57 -14.57 -4.11 -2.41
N VAL A 58 -15.59 -3.48 -3.01
CA VAL A 58 -16.88 -3.26 -2.35
C VAL A 58 -17.69 -4.56 -2.41
N ALA A 59 -18.28 -4.99 -1.29
CA ALA A 59 -18.86 -6.32 -1.09
C ALA A 59 -19.87 -6.79 -2.16
N GLU A 60 -20.62 -5.89 -2.79
CA GLU A 60 -21.64 -6.20 -3.80
C GLU A 60 -21.12 -6.11 -5.25
N SER A 61 -19.83 -5.88 -5.43
CA SER A 61 -19.23 -5.71 -6.77
C SER A 61 -18.86 -7.05 -7.39
N ASP A 62 -19.07 -7.19 -8.70
CA ASP A 62 -18.70 -8.37 -9.48
C ASP A 62 -17.27 -8.25 -10.03
N PRO A 63 -16.31 -9.09 -9.58
CA PRO A 63 -14.94 -9.06 -10.09
C PRO A 63 -14.82 -9.27 -11.61
N ALA A 64 -15.74 -10.01 -12.24
CA ALA A 64 -15.70 -10.25 -13.68
C ALA A 64 -16.04 -8.97 -14.46
N ILE A 65 -17.04 -8.20 -14.01
CA ILE A 65 -17.37 -6.88 -14.58
C ILE A 65 -16.19 -5.92 -14.39
N LEU A 66 -15.62 -5.88 -13.19
CA LEU A 66 -14.48 -5.00 -12.89
C LEU A 66 -13.25 -5.32 -13.74
N ARG A 67 -12.97 -6.61 -13.99
CA ARG A 67 -11.87 -7.00 -14.89
C ARG A 67 -12.05 -6.38 -16.27
N VAL A 68 -13.24 -6.51 -16.86
CA VAL A 68 -13.52 -5.95 -18.19
C VAL A 68 -13.33 -4.43 -18.20
N GLU A 69 -13.83 -3.73 -17.19
CA GLU A 69 -13.68 -2.26 -17.07
C GLU A 69 -12.23 -1.83 -16.83
N LEU A 70 -11.46 -2.59 -16.04
CA LEU A 70 -10.03 -2.35 -15.82
C LEU A 70 -9.23 -2.58 -17.11
N GLU A 71 -9.48 -3.67 -17.84
CA GLU A 71 -8.80 -3.95 -19.11
C GLU A 71 -9.08 -2.87 -20.16
N LYS A 72 -10.32 -2.34 -20.24
CA LYS A 72 -10.64 -1.17 -21.06
C LYS A 72 -9.85 0.06 -20.63
N THR A 73 -9.74 0.30 -19.33
CA THR A 73 -8.98 1.42 -18.73
C THR A 73 -7.49 1.30 -19.05
N PHE A 74 -6.91 0.11 -18.98
CA PHE A 74 -5.50 -0.10 -19.31
C PHE A 74 -5.24 0.14 -20.79
N LYS A 75 -6.13 -0.35 -21.66
CA LYS A 75 -6.05 -0.14 -23.11
C LYS A 75 -6.12 1.33 -23.49
N SER A 76 -6.97 2.13 -22.86
CA SER A 76 -7.08 3.57 -23.16
C SER A 76 -5.87 4.39 -22.72
N LEU A 77 -5.03 3.83 -21.83
CA LEU A 77 -3.80 4.43 -21.33
C LEU A 77 -2.53 3.85 -21.98
N ASP A 78 -2.68 3.03 -23.03
CA ASP A 78 -1.58 2.31 -23.68
C ASP A 78 -0.73 1.46 -22.69
N LEU A 79 -1.37 0.91 -21.66
CA LEU A 79 -0.74 0.03 -20.69
C LEU A 79 -0.84 -1.43 -21.12
N VAL A 80 0.27 -2.15 -21.07
CA VAL A 80 0.35 -3.57 -21.44
C VAL A 80 0.31 -4.43 -20.18
N ILE A 81 -0.59 -5.40 -20.12
CA ILE A 81 -0.64 -6.38 -19.02
C ILE A 81 0.50 -7.40 -19.24
N GLU A 82 1.43 -7.51 -18.30
CA GLU A 82 2.59 -8.43 -18.38
C GLU A 82 2.33 -9.79 -17.74
N ASN A 83 1.37 -9.91 -16.82
CA ASN A 83 1.09 -11.15 -16.11
C ASN A 83 -0.15 -11.86 -16.67
N ASP A 84 -0.08 -13.18 -16.81
CA ASP A 84 -1.25 -14.02 -17.11
C ASP A 84 -1.96 -14.42 -15.81
N ASN A 85 -2.63 -13.46 -15.17
CA ASN A 85 -3.44 -13.72 -13.98
C ASN A 85 -4.94 -13.53 -14.27
N LYS A 86 -5.63 -14.65 -14.39
CA LYS A 86 -7.08 -14.70 -14.62
C LYS A 86 -7.90 -14.94 -13.35
N LYS A 87 -7.26 -15.34 -12.25
CA LYS A 87 -7.94 -15.78 -11.03
C LYS A 87 -8.26 -14.66 -10.06
N SER A 88 -7.39 -13.65 -9.98
CA SER A 88 -7.59 -12.51 -9.09
C SER A 88 -7.40 -11.20 -9.83
N LEU A 89 -7.97 -10.12 -9.30
CA LEU A 89 -7.82 -8.76 -9.80
C LEU A 89 -6.45 -8.16 -9.40
N PHE A 90 -5.39 -8.80 -9.88
CA PHE A 90 -4.01 -8.35 -9.74
C PHE A 90 -3.34 -8.27 -11.11
N PHE A 91 -2.87 -7.08 -11.45
CA PHE A 91 -2.31 -6.73 -12.74
C PHE A 91 -0.91 -6.13 -12.60
N VAL A 92 -0.01 -6.55 -13.47
CA VAL A 92 1.32 -5.99 -13.66
C VAL A 92 1.28 -5.24 -14.98
N LEU A 93 1.26 -3.90 -14.91
CA LEU A 93 1.01 -3.03 -16.05
C LEU A 93 2.30 -2.36 -16.48
N LYS A 94 2.72 -2.58 -17.73
CA LYS A 94 3.89 -1.95 -18.33
C LYS A 94 3.50 -0.69 -19.09
N TYR A 95 4.28 0.36 -18.89
CA TYR A 95 4.23 1.61 -19.66
C TYR A 95 5.57 1.86 -20.35
N GLN A 96 5.57 2.70 -21.38
CA GLN A 96 6.79 3.08 -22.09
C GLN A 96 7.72 3.91 -21.19
N ALA A 97 8.97 3.45 -21.03
CA ALA A 97 10.01 4.16 -20.31
C ALA A 97 11.39 3.92 -20.96
N PRO A 98 12.39 4.79 -20.71
CA PRO A 98 13.76 4.54 -21.12
C PRO A 98 14.32 3.21 -20.56
N GLN A 99 15.32 2.66 -21.25
CA GLN A 99 15.97 1.42 -20.83
C GLN A 99 16.54 1.55 -19.41
N ASN A 100 16.46 0.46 -18.63
CA ASN A 100 16.91 0.38 -17.23
C ASN A 100 16.23 1.35 -16.25
N LYS A 101 15.10 1.95 -16.64
CA LYS A 101 14.22 2.70 -15.74
C LYS A 101 12.98 1.88 -15.40
N ARG A 102 12.35 2.20 -14.27
CA ARG A 102 11.09 1.57 -13.89
C ARG A 102 10.05 1.82 -14.97
N SER A 103 9.37 0.76 -15.39
CA SER A 103 8.36 0.77 -16.45
C SER A 103 7.09 0.01 -16.07
N THR A 104 6.93 -0.36 -14.80
CA THR A 104 5.84 -1.22 -14.35
C THR A 104 5.11 -0.62 -13.15
N ILE A 105 3.78 -0.68 -13.15
CA ILE A 105 2.89 -0.40 -12.01
C ILE A 105 2.16 -1.69 -11.67
N LYS A 106 2.08 -2.06 -10.39
CA LYS A 106 1.15 -3.11 -9.96
C LYS A 106 -0.15 -2.47 -9.53
N LEU A 107 -1.26 -3.01 -10.00
CA LEU A 107 -2.60 -2.70 -9.51
C LEU A 107 -3.16 -3.94 -8.86
N SER A 108 -3.52 -3.83 -7.58
CA SER A 108 -4.09 -4.94 -6.80
C SER A 108 -5.47 -4.54 -6.25
N ILE A 109 -6.42 -5.46 -6.34
CA ILE A 109 -7.72 -5.36 -5.68
C ILE A 109 -7.82 -6.52 -4.70
N PHE A 110 -8.04 -6.18 -3.44
CA PHE A 110 -8.22 -7.15 -2.37
C PHE A 110 -9.70 -7.51 -2.30
N GLU A 111 -10.00 -8.75 -2.69
CA GLU A 111 -11.36 -9.24 -2.89
C GLU A 111 -12.02 -9.74 -1.59
N GLU A 112 -11.22 -9.98 -0.53
CA GLU A 112 -11.73 -10.36 0.78
C GLU A 112 -12.28 -9.15 1.53
N ILE A 113 -13.53 -9.25 2.00
CA ILE A 113 -14.24 -8.16 2.67
C ILE A 113 -13.92 -8.16 4.16
N ILE A 114 -13.21 -7.11 4.60
CA ILE A 114 -12.95 -6.84 6.02
C ILE A 114 -13.97 -5.84 6.52
N LYS A 115 -14.95 -6.29 7.30
CA LYS A 115 -16.11 -5.50 7.74
C LYS A 115 -15.72 -4.36 8.68
N ALA A 116 -14.65 -4.52 9.44
CA ALA A 116 -14.14 -3.52 10.38
C ALA A 116 -13.38 -2.38 9.68
N ASN A 117 -13.05 -2.49 8.39
CA ASN A 117 -12.44 -1.39 7.65
C ASN A 117 -13.42 -0.22 7.53
N ASP A 118 -12.93 0.98 7.83
CA ASP A 118 -13.68 2.22 7.61
C ASP A 118 -13.16 2.96 6.38
N TYR A 119 -14.09 3.59 5.67
CA TYR A 119 -13.80 4.34 4.44
C TYR A 119 -14.36 5.75 4.53
N LYS A 120 -13.71 6.70 3.86
CA LYS A 120 -14.14 8.08 3.76
C LYS A 120 -13.89 8.66 2.38
N LYS A 121 -14.83 9.47 1.89
CA LYS A 121 -14.65 10.24 0.66
C LYS A 121 -13.75 11.45 0.94
N VAL A 122 -12.60 11.51 0.28
CA VAL A 122 -11.59 12.56 0.50
C VAL A 122 -11.11 13.14 -0.81
N LYS A 123 -10.77 14.43 -0.82
CA LYS A 123 -10.13 15.07 -1.96
C LYS A 123 -8.64 14.73 -1.97
N ILE A 124 -8.19 14.07 -3.03
CA ILE A 124 -6.76 13.88 -3.30
C ILE A 124 -6.28 15.04 -4.15
N THR A 125 -5.59 16.00 -3.54
CA THR A 125 -5.15 17.24 -4.18
C THR A 125 -4.25 16.99 -5.38
N GLU A 126 -3.39 15.96 -5.33
CA GLU A 126 -2.44 15.67 -6.42
C GLU A 126 -3.10 15.31 -7.77
N ILE A 127 -4.35 14.83 -7.75
CA ILE A 127 -5.12 14.47 -8.96
C ILE A 127 -6.44 15.26 -9.08
N ASP A 128 -6.71 16.15 -8.13
CA ASP A 128 -7.96 16.93 -8.05
C ASP A 128 -9.23 16.07 -8.21
N ARG A 129 -9.33 14.98 -7.44
CA ARG A 129 -10.50 14.08 -7.42
C ARG A 129 -10.97 13.77 -6.00
N LEU A 130 -12.26 13.52 -5.87
CA LEU A 130 -12.83 12.91 -4.67
C LEU A 130 -12.76 11.39 -4.81
N VAL A 131 -12.10 10.72 -3.86
CA VAL A 131 -11.88 9.28 -3.86
C VAL A 131 -12.36 8.69 -2.55
N ASN A 132 -13.03 7.54 -2.60
CA ASN A 132 -13.33 6.79 -1.38
C ASN A 132 -12.06 6.05 -0.94
N CYS A 133 -11.52 6.42 0.22
CA CYS A 133 -10.26 5.90 0.72
C CYS A 133 -10.44 5.23 2.08
N GLN A 134 -9.59 4.27 2.43
CA GLN A 134 -9.49 3.81 3.83
C GLN A 134 -9.22 4.99 4.77
N THR A 135 -9.75 4.95 5.99
CA THR A 135 -9.36 5.90 7.05
C THR A 135 -7.90 5.65 7.48
N ILE A 136 -7.30 6.61 8.16
CA ILE A 136 -5.90 6.48 8.61
C ILE A 136 -5.74 5.37 9.64
N GLU A 137 -6.73 5.22 10.53
CA GLU A 137 -6.79 4.17 11.54
C GLU A 137 -6.90 2.79 10.89
N THR A 138 -7.69 2.71 9.82
CA THR A 138 -7.84 1.51 8.99
C THR A 138 -6.54 1.15 8.28
N MET A 139 -5.88 2.13 7.66
CA MET A 139 -4.58 1.91 7.01
C MET A 139 -3.53 1.44 8.02
N PHE A 140 -3.51 2.02 9.23
CA PHE A 140 -2.54 1.65 10.24
C PHE A 140 -2.74 0.20 10.70
N ALA A 141 -3.95 -0.17 11.10
CA ALA A 141 -4.26 -1.54 11.51
C ALA A 141 -3.91 -2.54 10.42
N ASN A 142 -4.27 -2.26 9.16
CA ASN A 142 -3.96 -3.13 8.04
C ASN A 142 -2.46 -3.24 7.76
N LYS A 143 -1.66 -2.21 8.04
CA LYS A 143 -0.20 -2.24 7.93
C LYS A 143 0.45 -3.09 9.01
N LEU A 144 -0.04 -3.04 10.25
CA LEU A 144 0.40 -3.94 11.32
C LEU A 144 0.22 -5.40 10.90
N VAL A 145 -0.99 -5.75 10.44
CA VAL A 145 -1.33 -7.11 10.00
C VAL A 145 -0.53 -7.56 8.77
N ALA A 146 -0.25 -6.65 7.83
CA ALA A 146 0.43 -6.97 6.57
C ALA A 146 1.83 -7.59 6.75
N VAL A 147 2.52 -7.28 7.86
CA VAL A 147 3.88 -7.79 8.13
C VAL A 147 3.90 -9.31 8.24
N THR A 148 2.93 -9.89 8.98
CA THR A 148 2.83 -11.35 9.15
C THR A 148 2.10 -11.99 7.97
N ASP A 149 1.03 -11.37 7.45
CA ASP A 149 0.22 -11.92 6.36
C ASP A 149 1.04 -12.22 5.10
N ARG A 150 1.96 -11.31 4.73
CA ARG A 150 2.81 -11.50 3.54
C ARG A 150 3.75 -12.70 3.71
N PHE A 151 4.23 -12.92 4.92
CA PHE A 151 5.09 -14.05 5.21
C PHE A 151 4.29 -15.36 5.20
N GLU A 152 3.14 -15.39 5.86
CA GLU A 152 2.29 -16.59 5.90
C GLU A 152 1.82 -16.99 4.49
N LYS A 153 1.43 -16.03 3.64
CA LYS A 153 0.94 -16.30 2.28
C LYS A 153 2.04 -16.55 1.26
N HIS A 154 3.20 -15.90 1.38
CA HIS A 154 4.20 -15.85 0.31
C HIS A 154 5.66 -16.04 0.77
N GLN A 155 5.90 -16.25 2.05
CA GLN A 155 7.24 -16.35 2.65
C GLN A 155 8.11 -15.12 2.34
N LYS A 156 7.49 -13.93 2.24
CA LYS A 156 8.15 -12.66 1.94
C LYS A 156 7.91 -11.63 3.03
N ILE A 157 8.92 -10.81 3.26
CA ILE A 157 8.90 -9.66 4.18
C ILE A 157 9.30 -8.43 3.39
N ALA A 158 8.60 -7.31 3.63
CA ALA A 158 8.91 -6.04 2.99
C ALA A 158 9.38 -5.04 4.05
N GLY A 159 10.60 -4.52 3.89
CA GLY A 159 11.16 -3.51 4.78
C GLY A 159 10.30 -2.24 4.89
N ARG A 160 9.57 -1.90 3.82
CA ARG A 160 8.67 -0.75 3.80
C ARG A 160 7.48 -0.84 4.74
N ASP A 161 7.02 -2.04 5.09
CA ASP A 161 5.92 -2.17 6.05
C ASP A 161 6.39 -1.76 7.45
N ILE A 162 7.62 -2.12 7.82
CA ILE A 162 8.25 -1.72 9.08
C ILE A 162 8.45 -0.20 9.12
N TYR A 163 8.88 0.38 8.01
CA TYR A 163 8.96 1.84 7.87
C TYR A 163 7.61 2.52 8.03
N ASP A 164 6.56 1.97 7.42
CA ASP A 164 5.23 2.59 7.51
C ASP A 164 4.70 2.53 8.95
N ILE A 165 4.86 1.40 9.64
CA ILE A 165 4.50 1.24 11.05
C ILE A 165 5.25 2.27 11.90
N HIS A 166 6.57 2.38 11.72
CA HIS A 166 7.40 3.38 12.39
C HIS A 166 6.86 4.79 12.18
N TYR A 167 6.64 5.16 10.92
CA TYR A 167 6.19 6.50 10.57
C TYR A 167 4.83 6.80 11.19
N PHE A 168 3.89 5.84 11.15
CA PHE A 168 2.56 6.01 11.72
C PHE A 168 2.61 6.22 13.25
N PHE A 169 3.44 5.44 13.97
CA PHE A 169 3.68 5.66 15.39
C PHE A 169 4.30 7.04 15.65
N ASN A 170 5.31 7.42 14.87
CA ASN A 170 6.00 8.69 15.03
C ASN A 170 5.09 9.91 14.78
N GLN A 171 4.03 9.76 13.97
CA GLN A 171 3.02 10.81 13.78
C GLN A 171 1.93 10.81 14.88
N GLY A 172 1.95 9.84 15.80
CA GLY A 172 0.93 9.72 16.85
C GLY A 172 -0.42 9.23 16.33
N TYR A 173 -0.45 8.56 15.16
CA TYR A 173 -1.70 8.01 14.63
C TYR A 173 -2.19 6.84 15.47
N LYS A 174 -3.51 6.66 15.52
CA LYS A 174 -4.17 5.54 16.17
C LYS A 174 -4.50 4.47 15.15
N PHE A 175 -4.67 3.23 15.60
CA PHE A 175 -5.17 2.13 14.79
C PHE A 175 -6.42 1.53 15.43
N LYS A 176 -7.22 0.85 14.61
CA LYS A 176 -8.48 0.22 15.02
C LYS A 176 -8.23 -1.25 15.37
N ASN A 177 -8.45 -1.62 16.63
CA ASN A 177 -8.20 -2.97 17.16
C ASN A 177 -9.06 -4.02 16.45
N GLU A 178 -10.30 -3.68 16.15
CA GLU A 178 -11.31 -4.55 15.53
C GLU A 178 -10.83 -5.11 14.18
N ILE A 179 -10.04 -4.34 13.42
CA ILE A 179 -9.45 -4.80 12.14
C ILE A 179 -8.37 -5.85 12.39
N ILE A 180 -7.56 -5.69 13.43
CA ILE A 180 -6.56 -6.70 13.82
C ILE A 180 -7.28 -7.98 14.22
N GLU A 181 -8.32 -7.87 15.06
CA GLU A 181 -9.07 -9.03 15.54
C GLU A 181 -9.78 -9.77 14.40
N GLU A 182 -10.44 -9.06 13.48
CA GLU A 182 -11.12 -9.66 12.34
C GLU A 182 -10.13 -10.38 11.41
N ARG A 183 -9.01 -9.73 11.07
CA ARG A 183 -8.06 -10.28 10.08
C ARG A 183 -7.20 -11.41 10.62
N THR A 184 -6.94 -11.43 11.93
CA THR A 184 -5.98 -12.37 12.52
C THR A 184 -6.66 -13.45 13.36
N GLY A 185 -7.92 -13.24 13.76
CA GLY A 185 -8.62 -14.09 14.72
C GLY A 185 -8.08 -14.01 16.15
N LEU A 186 -7.11 -13.13 16.42
CA LEU A 186 -6.47 -12.96 17.73
C LEU A 186 -6.90 -11.65 18.37
N LYS A 187 -6.89 -11.60 19.71
CA LYS A 187 -7.06 -10.31 20.38
C LYS A 187 -5.90 -9.38 20.05
N SER A 188 -6.18 -8.08 19.96
CA SER A 188 -5.19 -7.11 19.48
C SER A 188 -3.87 -7.20 20.26
N LYS A 189 -3.91 -7.30 21.58
CA LYS A 189 -2.71 -7.46 22.43
C LYS A 189 -1.94 -8.76 22.15
N GLU A 190 -2.64 -9.86 21.90
CA GLU A 190 -2.01 -11.14 21.57
C GLU A 190 -1.31 -11.07 20.21
N TYR A 191 -1.98 -10.45 19.22
CA TYR A 191 -1.39 -10.22 17.91
C TYR A 191 -0.17 -9.30 17.98
N ILE A 192 -0.22 -8.21 18.74
CA ILE A 192 0.95 -7.31 18.90
C ILE A 192 2.14 -8.07 19.48
N ASN A 193 1.94 -8.94 20.48
CA ASN A 193 3.01 -9.81 20.99
C ASN A 193 3.56 -10.79 19.94
N LYS A 194 2.69 -11.35 19.09
CA LYS A 194 3.11 -12.18 17.94
C LYS A 194 3.93 -11.35 16.94
N LEU A 195 3.50 -10.13 16.63
CA LEU A 195 4.15 -9.23 15.71
C LEU A 195 5.54 -8.81 16.20
N ILE A 196 5.68 -8.49 17.49
CA ILE A 196 6.97 -8.17 18.13
C ILE A 196 7.96 -9.32 17.90
N LYS A 197 7.58 -10.54 18.28
CA LYS A 197 8.44 -11.74 18.09
C LYS A 197 8.79 -11.95 16.63
N PHE A 198 7.81 -11.81 15.74
CA PHE A 198 8.03 -11.97 14.31
C PHE A 198 9.03 -10.95 13.75
N ILE A 199 8.88 -9.67 14.12
CA ILE A 199 9.80 -8.62 13.68
C ILE A 199 11.21 -8.88 14.22
N ASP A 200 11.32 -9.27 15.49
CA ASP A 200 12.62 -9.55 16.10
C ASP A 200 13.33 -10.72 15.41
N ASP A 201 12.62 -11.82 15.15
CA ASP A 201 13.20 -13.03 14.58
C ASP A 201 13.47 -12.95 13.07
N LYS A 202 12.59 -12.27 12.32
CA LYS A 202 12.54 -12.41 10.85
C LYS A 202 12.94 -11.16 10.08
N VAL A 203 12.82 -9.97 10.67
CA VAL A 203 13.20 -8.72 9.99
C VAL A 203 14.69 -8.48 10.19
N THR A 204 15.42 -8.40 9.09
CA THR A 204 16.87 -8.16 9.06
C THR A 204 17.20 -6.81 8.41
N ASP A 205 18.38 -6.27 8.72
CA ASP A 205 18.87 -5.02 8.12
C ASP A 205 18.99 -5.13 6.60
N LYS A 206 19.28 -6.33 6.08
CA LYS A 206 19.30 -6.61 4.64
C LYS A 206 17.92 -6.37 4.02
N ILE A 207 16.86 -6.93 4.61
CA ILE A 207 15.47 -6.75 4.15
C ILE A 207 15.07 -5.27 4.18
N ILE A 208 15.40 -4.56 5.26
CA ILE A 208 15.14 -3.12 5.38
C ILE A 208 15.88 -2.35 4.28
N THR A 209 17.16 -2.66 4.08
CA THR A 209 18.03 -1.93 3.15
C THR A 209 17.61 -2.12 1.70
N GLU A 210 17.34 -3.36 1.29
CA GLU A 210 17.00 -3.70 -0.10
C GLU A 210 15.65 -3.11 -0.54
N ASP A 211 14.66 -3.01 0.36
CA ASP A 211 13.33 -2.51 0.01
C ASP A 211 13.26 -0.96 0.12
N LEU A 212 13.88 -0.35 1.13
CA LEU A 212 13.73 1.10 1.39
C LEU A 212 14.67 2.01 0.60
N ASN A 213 15.81 1.52 0.12
CA ASN A 213 16.82 2.35 -0.57
C ASN A 213 16.25 3.11 -1.78
N SER A 214 15.25 2.53 -2.44
CA SER A 214 14.61 3.05 -3.64
C SER A 214 13.32 3.82 -3.34
N LEU A 215 12.91 3.89 -2.07
CA LEU A 215 11.66 4.53 -1.64
C LEU A 215 11.89 5.80 -0.82
N LEU A 216 13.12 6.03 -0.36
CA LEU A 216 13.49 7.17 0.46
C LEU A 216 14.68 7.94 -0.14
N PRO A 217 14.76 9.27 0.08
CA PRO A 217 15.98 10.01 -0.19
C PRO A 217 17.17 9.42 0.57
N LEU A 218 18.35 9.39 -0.05
CA LEU A 218 19.54 8.72 0.48
C LEU A 218 19.89 9.15 1.91
N GLU A 219 19.83 10.46 2.19
CA GLU A 219 20.12 10.99 3.53
C GLU A 219 19.14 10.44 4.57
N LYS A 220 17.84 10.45 4.26
CA LYS A 220 16.79 9.94 5.15
C LYS A 220 16.94 8.44 5.35
N PHE A 221 17.16 7.70 4.27
CA PHE A 221 17.40 6.26 4.29
C PHE A 221 18.58 5.90 5.20
N ASN A 222 19.71 6.60 5.05
CA ASN A 222 20.93 6.34 5.84
C ASN A 222 20.75 6.58 7.34
N LYS A 223 19.89 7.54 7.72
CA LYS A 223 19.52 7.80 9.11
C LYS A 223 18.58 6.72 9.64
N ILE A 224 17.44 6.52 8.97
CA ILE A 224 16.35 5.69 9.51
C ILE A 224 16.73 4.21 9.59
N ARG A 225 17.49 3.67 8.62
CA ARG A 225 17.82 2.23 8.58
C ARG A 225 18.59 1.73 9.81
N LYS A 226 19.26 2.63 10.55
CA LYS A 226 20.05 2.29 11.73
C LYS A 226 19.20 2.05 12.98
N VAL A 227 18.00 2.63 13.03
CA VAL A 227 17.16 2.66 14.23
C VAL A 227 15.79 2.02 13.99
N LEU A 228 15.39 1.84 12.73
CA LEU A 228 14.03 1.49 12.34
C LEU A 228 13.46 0.27 13.08
N LYS A 229 14.17 -0.86 13.07
CA LYS A 229 13.70 -2.08 13.72
C LYS A 229 13.53 -1.89 15.23
N GLN A 230 14.53 -1.29 15.89
CA GLN A 230 14.55 -1.09 17.33
C GLN A 230 13.43 -0.15 17.78
N GLU A 231 13.23 0.96 17.07
CA GLU A 231 12.18 1.93 17.40
C GLU A 231 10.78 1.34 17.19
N VAL A 232 10.57 0.53 16.14
CA VAL A 232 9.29 -0.19 15.96
C VAL A 232 9.02 -1.16 17.10
N LEU A 233 10.02 -1.95 17.51
CA LEU A 233 9.88 -2.86 18.64
C LEU A 233 9.57 -2.10 19.95
N MET A 234 10.21 -0.94 20.17
CA MET A 234 9.93 -0.07 21.30
C MET A 234 8.48 0.46 21.26
N PHE A 235 8.01 0.98 20.12
CA PHE A 235 6.63 1.46 20.00
C PHE A 235 5.61 0.36 20.26
N LEU A 236 5.81 -0.83 19.68
CA LEU A 236 4.93 -1.96 19.89
C LEU A 236 4.94 -2.44 21.35
N GLY A 237 6.08 -2.35 22.04
CA GLY A 237 6.21 -2.71 23.46
C GLY A 237 5.51 -1.75 24.43
N LEU A 238 5.03 -0.59 23.97
CA LEU A 238 4.24 0.36 24.78
C LEU A 238 2.73 0.08 24.75
N LEU A 239 2.28 -0.87 23.93
CA LEU A 239 0.86 -1.24 23.73
C LEU A 239 0.47 -2.44 24.61
#